data_AF-A0A1J3JXQ5-F1
#
_entry.id   AF-A0A1J3JXQ5-F1
#
_cell.length_a   1.000
_cell.length_b   1.000
_cell.length_c   1.000
_cell.angle_alpha   90.00
_cell.angle_beta   90.00
_cell.angle_gamma   90.00
#
_symmetry.space_group_name_H-M   'P 1'
#
loop_
_entity.id
_entity.type
_entity.pdbx_description
1 polymer ?
#
loop_
_entity_poly.entity_id
_entity_poly.type
_entity_poly.pdbx_seq_one_letter_code
_entity_poly.pdbx_strand_id
1 'polypeptide(L)'
;IMDPSLNGDYDSGSVWKAVELAMSCLHPSSARRPTMSHVVIALNECLAAENSRGGASREMESKSSIEVSLTYDTEVSPMAR
;
A
#
# COMPACT_ATOMS: atom_id res chain seq x y z
N ILE A 1 9.92 -17.10 -4.48
CA ILE A 1 10.37 -17.28 -3.08
C ILE A 1 9.88 -16.06 -2.31
N MET A 2 9.23 -16.26 -1.17
CA MET A 2 8.80 -15.19 -0.27
C MET A 2 9.90 -14.89 0.75
N ASP A 3 9.90 -13.69 1.33
CA ASP A 3 10.87 -13.31 2.35
C ASP A 3 10.76 -14.27 3.56
N PRO A 4 11.84 -15.00 3.91
CA PRO A 4 11.83 -15.92 5.05
C PRO A 4 11.50 -15.26 6.39
N SER A 5 11.74 -13.95 6.54
CA SER A 5 11.40 -13.18 7.73
C SER A 5 9.89 -12.99 7.96
N LEU A 6 9.07 -13.34 6.97
CA LEU A 6 7.60 -13.35 7.10
C LEU A 6 7.09 -14.60 7.81
N ASN A 7 7.95 -15.56 8.15
CA ASN A 7 7.63 -16.75 8.95
C ASN A 7 6.44 -17.62 8.47
N GLY A 8 6.00 -17.43 7.22
CA GLY A 8 4.79 -18.09 6.69
C GLY A 8 3.48 -17.53 7.23
N ASP A 9 3.49 -16.40 7.95
CA ASP A 9 2.30 -15.77 8.51
C ASP A 9 1.62 -14.85 7.47
N TYR A 10 1.23 -15.43 6.34
CA TYR A 10 0.56 -14.72 5.25
C TYR A 10 -0.25 -15.70 4.40
N ASP A 11 -1.30 -15.21 3.75
CA ASP A 11 -1.98 -15.98 2.72
C ASP A 11 -1.29 -15.78 1.38
N SER A 12 -0.99 -16.90 0.71
CA SER A 12 -0.32 -16.85 -0.59
C SER A 12 -1.17 -16.15 -1.65
N GLY A 13 -2.50 -16.25 -1.56
CA GLY A 13 -3.43 -15.54 -2.45
C GLY A 13 -3.44 -14.04 -2.21
N SER A 14 -3.56 -13.60 -0.96
CA SER A 14 -3.47 -12.18 -0.57
C SER A 14 -2.13 -11.55 -0.96
N VAL A 15 -1.03 -12.26 -0.73
CA VAL A 15 0.30 -11.84 -1.15
C VAL A 15 0.38 -11.68 -2.66
N TRP A 16 -0.13 -12.65 -3.42
CA TRP A 16 -0.11 -12.58 -4.88
C TRP A 16 -0.86 -11.35 -5.41
N LYS A 17 -2.01 -11.03 -4.82
CA LYS A 17 -2.77 -9.81 -5.16
C LYS A 17 -1.96 -8.53 -4.90
N ALA A 18 -1.26 -8.46 -3.76
CA ALA A 18 -0.41 -7.32 -3.44
C ALA A 18 0.75 -7.17 -4.44
N VAL A 19 1.37 -8.28 -4.85
CA VAL A 19 2.43 -8.30 -5.87
C VAL A 19 1.90 -7.83 -7.23
N GLU A 20 0.73 -8.32 -7.65
CA GLU A 20 0.10 -7.92 -8.92
C GLU A 20 -0.21 -6.42 -8.96
N LEU A 21 -0.70 -5.86 -7.85
CA LEU A 21 -0.90 -4.42 -7.70
C LEU A 21 0.43 -3.66 -7.79
N ALA A 22 1.47 -4.10 -7.09
CA ALA A 22 2.78 -3.48 -7.13
C ALA A 22 3.38 -3.48 -8.55
N MET A 23 3.27 -4.60 -9.27
CA MET A 23 3.73 -4.71 -10.65
C MET A 23 2.97 -3.76 -11.59
N SER A 24 1.67 -3.57 -11.36
CA SER A 24 0.86 -2.61 -12.10
C SER A 24 1.30 -1.16 -11.83
N CYS A 25 1.63 -0.83 -10.58
CA CYS A 25 2.19 0.48 -10.20
C CYS A 25 3.57 0.76 -10.81
N LEU A 26 4.38 -0.29 -10.99
CA LEU A 26 5.73 -0.20 -11.56
C LEU A 26 5.75 -0.29 -13.09
N HIS A 27 4.59 -0.32 -13.74
CA HIS A 27 4.51 -0.48 -15.18
C HIS A 27 5.34 0.61 -15.91
N PRO A 28 6.18 0.27 -16.92
CA PRO A 28 7.06 1.23 -17.59
C PRO A 28 6.31 2.40 -18.24
N SER A 29 5.17 2.10 -18.86
CA SER A 29 4.24 3.14 -19.36
C SER A 29 3.40 3.69 -18.21
N SER A 30 3.50 5.01 -17.98
CA SER A 30 2.73 5.73 -16.95
C SER A 30 1.22 5.62 -17.15
N ALA A 31 0.76 5.60 -18.41
CA ALA A 31 -0.66 5.49 -18.74
C ALA A 31 -1.29 4.15 -18.34
N ARG A 32 -0.47 3.11 -18.09
CA ARG A 32 -0.92 1.80 -17.62
C ARG A 32 -0.81 1.64 -16.11
N ARG A 33 -0.22 2.61 -15.40
CA ARG A 33 -0.20 2.60 -13.94
C ARG A 33 -1.60 2.92 -13.42
N PRO A 34 -2.08 2.23 -12.39
CA PRO A 34 -3.36 2.57 -11.76
C PRO A 34 -3.29 3.97 -11.16
N THR A 35 -4.46 4.61 -11.04
CA THR A 35 -4.57 5.85 -10.26
C THR A 35 -4.41 5.53 -8.77
N MET A 36 -3.98 6.53 -7.98
CA MET A 36 -3.84 6.36 -6.53
C MET A 36 -5.15 5.93 -5.84
N SER A 37 -6.31 6.34 -6.36
CA SER A 37 -7.60 5.87 -5.86
C SER A 37 -7.79 4.35 -6.02
N HIS A 38 -7.47 3.80 -7.19
CA HIS A 38 -7.52 2.35 -7.42
C HIS A 38 -6.52 1.61 -6.53
N VAL A 39 -5.32 2.17 -6.35
CA VAL A 39 -4.31 1.59 -5.44
C VAL A 39 -4.83 1.50 -4.01
N VAL A 40 -5.41 2.58 -3.47
CA VAL A 40 -5.96 2.59 -2.11
C VAL A 40 -7.11 1.58 -1.96
N ILE A 41 -7.99 1.48 -2.95
CA ILE A 41 -9.08 0.49 -2.94
C ILE A 41 -8.51 -0.93 -2.87
N ALA A 42 -7.59 -1.27 -3.77
CA ALA A 42 -7.00 -2.61 -3.82
C ALA A 42 -6.20 -2.96 -2.53
N LEU A 43 -5.51 -1.98 -1.94
CA LEU A 43 -4.81 -2.17 -0.67
C LEU A 43 -5.78 -2.38 0.49
N ASN A 44 -6.89 -1.65 0.55
CA ASN A 44 -7.92 -1.86 1.57
C ASN A 44 -8.54 -3.26 1.47
N GLU A 45 -8.76 -3.77 0.26
CA GLU A 45 -9.23 -5.15 0.06
C GLU A 45 -8.22 -6.19 0.54
N CYS A 46 -6.93 -5.99 0.25
CA CYS A 46 -5.86 -6.86 0.74
C CYS A 46 -5.78 -6.84 2.27
N LEU A 47 -5.88 -5.66 2.88
CA LEU A 47 -5.85 -5.49 4.33
C LEU A 47 -7.08 -6.12 5.01
N ALA A 48 -8.27 -5.96 4.43
CA ALA A 48 -9.49 -6.58 4.93
C ALA A 48 -9.40 -8.12 4.89
N ALA A 49 -8.85 -8.67 3.80
CA ALA A 49 -8.59 -10.09 3.68
C ALA A 49 -7.61 -10.58 4.76
N GLU A 50 -6.54 -9.83 5.02
CA GLU A 50 -5.55 -10.20 6.04
C GLU A 50 -6.12 -10.13 7.46
N ASN A 51 -6.86 -9.06 7.78
CA ASN A 51 -7.52 -8.92 9.07
C ASN A 51 -8.54 -10.04 9.33
N SER A 52 -9.21 -10.54 8.29
CA SER A 52 -10.13 -11.67 8.44
C SER A 52 -9.43 -13.00 8.80
N ARG A 53 -8.13 -13.14 8.50
CA ARG A 53 -7.31 -14.31 8.85
C ARG A 53 -6.79 -14.22 10.29
N GLY A 54 -6.46 -13.01 10.74
CA GLY A 54 -5.99 -12.70 12.09
C GLY A 54 -7.11 -12.68 13.13
N GLY A 55 -7.84 -13.78 13.29
CA GLY A 55 -8.81 -13.92 14.38
C GLY A 55 -8.13 -13.87 15.76
N ALA A 56 -8.31 -12.74 16.47
CA ALA A 56 -8.18 -12.57 17.93
C ALA A 56 -6.79 -12.44 18.59
N SER A 57 -5.75 -11.91 17.92
CA SER A 57 -4.59 -11.41 18.68
C SER A 57 -4.07 -10.09 18.12
N ARG A 58 -4.12 -9.06 18.98
CA ARG A 58 -3.74 -7.65 18.75
C ARG A 58 -4.81 -6.82 18.06
N GLU A 59 -5.90 -6.59 18.80
CA GLU A 59 -6.56 -5.28 18.81
C GLU A 59 -5.49 -4.20 19.12
N MET A 60 -4.77 -3.74 18.10
CA MET A 60 -4.14 -2.43 18.14
C MET A 60 -5.16 -1.47 17.53
N GLU A 61 -6.14 -1.09 18.35
CA GLU A 61 -6.97 0.07 18.06
C GLU A 61 -6.07 1.33 18.13
N SER A 62 -5.20 1.54 17.14
CA SER A 62 -4.58 2.84 16.94
C SER A 62 -5.56 3.72 16.19
N LYS A 63 -6.57 4.22 16.93
CA LYS A 63 -7.29 5.43 16.56
C LYS A 63 -6.30 6.60 16.59
N SER A 64 -5.56 6.77 15.51
CA SER A 64 -5.00 8.06 15.15
C SER A 64 -4.89 8.09 13.64
N SER A 65 -5.98 8.54 13.01
CA SER A 65 -5.89 9.15 11.70
C SER A 65 -4.98 10.35 11.85
N ILE A 66 -3.69 10.17 11.58
CA ILE A 66 -2.81 11.31 11.31
C ILE A 66 -3.26 11.87 9.97
N GLU A 67 -4.12 12.89 10.01
CA GLU A 67 -4.27 13.78 8.87
C GLU A 67 -2.92 14.43 8.63
N VAL A 68 -2.19 13.91 7.64
CA VAL A 68 -0.98 14.56 7.14
C VAL A 68 -1.45 15.71 6.26
N SER A 69 -1.64 16.86 6.90
CA SER A 69 -1.85 18.14 6.22
C SER A 69 -0.57 18.49 5.45
N LEU A 70 -0.49 18.08 4.19
CA LEU A 70 0.60 18.45 3.30
C LEU A 70 0.35 19.90 2.85
N THR A 71 0.81 20.88 3.64
CA THR A 71 0.89 22.27 3.17
C THR A 71 1.98 22.32 2.11
N TYR A 72 1.57 22.32 0.85
CA TYR A 72 2.44 22.51 -0.31
C TYR A 72 2.88 23.97 -0.33
N ASP A 73 3.87 24.32 0.48
CA ASP A 73 4.53 25.62 0.34
C ASP A 73 5.27 25.61 -1.00
N THR A 74 4.69 26.29 -1.99
CA THR A 74 5.17 26.27 -3.38
C THR A 74 6.09 27.45 -3.60
N GLU A 75 7.20 27.51 -2.87
CA GLU A 75 8.20 28.55 -3.09
C GLU A 75 9.59 27.90 -3.27
N VAL A 76 9.77 27.23 -4.40
CA VAL A 76 11.11 27.00 -4.95
C VAL A 76 11.12 27.37 -6.42
N SER A 77 11.58 28.58 -6.72
CA SER A 77 12.05 28.94 -8.07
C SER A 77 13.36 28.20 -8.33
N PRO A 78 13.42 27.25 -9.29
CA PRO A 78 14.67 26.58 -9.59
C PRO A 78 15.59 27.56 -10.33
N MET A 79 16.78 27.81 -9.78
CA MET A 79 17.83 28.55 -10.50
C MET A 79 18.53 27.59 -11.44
N ALA A 80 18.42 27.83 -12.75
CA ALA A 80 19.16 27.10 -13.76
C ALA A 80 20.67 27.35 -13.58
N ARG A 81 21.46 26.28 -13.70
CA ARG A 81 22.89 26.33 -14.03
C ARG A 81 23.15 25.38 -15.17
#